data_AF-A0A251SW63-F1
#
_entry.id   AF-A0A251SW63-F1
#
_cell.length_a   1.000
_cell.length_b   1.000
_cell.length_c   1.000
_cell.angle_alpha   90.00
_cell.angle_beta   90.00
_cell.angle_gamma   90.00
#
_symmetry.space_group_name_H-M   'P 1'
#
loop_
_entity.id
_entity.type
_entity.pdbx_description
1 polymer ?
#
loop_
_entity_poly.entity_id
_entity_poly.type
_entity_poly.pdbx_seq_one_letter_code
_entity_poly.pdbx_strand_id
1 'polypeptide(L)'
;MEVRKRMLGFGANKFSERQPIGTSAQTDKDYKEPPPAPLFEPGELSSWSFYRAGIAEFIATFLFLYISVLTVMGVVKSPTKCGTVGIQGIAWAFGGMIFALVYCTAGISGGHINPAVTFGLLLARKLSLTRAVFYMVMQCLGAICGAGVVKGFMGKNEFNTLGGGANSVAHGYTKGSGLGAEIVGTFVLVYTVFSATDAKRSARDSHVPILAPLPIGFAVFLVHLATIPITGTGINPARSLGAAIIYNKDHAWNDHWIFWVGPFIGAALAAIYHVIVIRAIPFKSRS
;
A
#
# COMPACT_ATOMS: atom_id res chain seq x y z
N MET A 1 57.76 -20.91 -9.93
CA MET A 1 56.61 -21.12 -9.03
C MET A 1 56.64 -19.99 -8.02
N GLU A 2 55.96 -18.90 -8.37
CA GLU A 2 54.60 -18.64 -7.87
C GLU A 2 54.73 -18.20 -6.41
N VAL A 3 54.45 -16.96 -6.04
CA VAL A 3 53.21 -16.25 -6.34
C VAL A 3 53.56 -14.75 -6.33
N ARG A 4 53.64 -14.11 -7.50
CA ARG A 4 52.52 -13.35 -8.07
C ARG A 4 51.89 -12.39 -7.06
N LYS A 5 52.19 -11.10 -7.28
CA LYS A 5 51.22 -10.09 -7.75
C LYS A 5 50.20 -9.64 -6.70
N ARG A 6 50.08 -8.32 -6.66
CA ARG A 6 48.91 -7.54 -6.23
C ARG A 6 48.65 -7.56 -4.73
N MET A 7 49.09 -6.50 -4.08
CA MET A 7 48.35 -5.67 -3.09
C MET A 7 49.36 -4.62 -2.59
N LEU A 8 49.89 -3.74 -3.46
CA LEU A 8 49.34 -2.40 -3.65
C LEU A 8 48.63 -1.84 -2.41
N GLY A 9 49.33 -0.93 -1.74
CA GLY A 9 48.87 0.14 -0.87
C GLY A 9 47.38 0.14 -0.49
N PHE A 10 47.07 -0.43 0.67
CA PHE A 10 45.87 -0.12 1.42
C PHE A 10 46.29 0.09 2.88
N GLY A 11 46.60 1.33 3.24
CA GLY A 11 47.09 1.62 4.58
C GLY A 11 47.54 3.05 4.79
N ALA A 12 46.76 4.04 4.37
CA ALA A 12 46.90 5.42 4.84
C ALA A 12 45.59 6.18 4.61
N ASN A 13 44.53 5.79 5.32
CA ASN A 13 43.37 6.66 5.49
C ASN A 13 43.78 7.85 6.37
N LYS A 14 44.27 8.94 5.76
CA LYS A 14 44.22 10.27 6.38
C LYS A 14 42.80 10.80 6.20
N PHE A 15 41.88 10.39 7.06
CA PHE A 15 40.63 11.13 7.23
C PHE A 15 40.96 12.43 7.97
N SER A 16 40.78 13.56 7.29
CA SER A 16 40.64 14.84 7.97
C SER A 16 39.30 14.82 8.71
N GLU A 17 39.35 14.74 10.03
CA GLU A 17 38.21 15.03 10.90
C GLU A 17 37.82 16.50 10.70
N ARG A 18 36.90 16.74 9.76
CA ARG A 18 36.00 17.90 9.63
C ARG A 18 35.21 17.77 8.31
N GLN A 19 34.37 16.74 8.22
CA GLN A 19 33.22 16.80 7.33
C GLN A 19 31.96 16.90 8.18
N PRO A 20 31.19 17.99 8.09
CA PRO A 20 29.83 17.98 8.61
C PRO A 20 29.05 16.90 7.85
N ILE A 21 28.28 16.08 8.57
CA ILE A 21 27.31 15.17 7.98
C ILE A 21 26.22 16.04 7.36
N GLY A 22 26.40 16.41 6.10
CA GLY A 22 25.54 17.32 5.37
C GLY A 22 25.98 17.49 3.92
N THR A 23 25.26 16.80 3.02
CA THR A 23 25.00 17.21 1.62
C THR A 23 26.17 17.67 0.73
N SER A 24 27.37 17.09 0.85
CA SER A 24 28.41 17.27 -0.18
C SER A 24 28.81 15.94 -0.81
N ALA A 25 27.93 15.39 -1.64
CA ALA A 25 28.28 14.37 -2.62
C ALA A 25 27.47 14.58 -3.92
N GLN A 26 28.22 14.71 -5.03
CA GLN A 26 27.82 14.82 -6.44
C GLN A 26 27.36 16.19 -6.97
N THR A 27 28.32 16.90 -7.57
CA THR A 27 28.13 18.02 -8.51
C THR A 27 27.86 17.51 -9.93
N ASP A 28 26.82 16.70 -10.13
CA ASP A 28 26.33 16.35 -11.46
C ASP A 28 24.81 16.27 -11.46
N LYS A 29 24.18 17.40 -11.84
CA LYS A 29 22.73 17.68 -11.92
C LYS A 29 21.93 17.37 -10.64
N ASP A 30 21.63 18.42 -9.88
CA ASP A 30 20.52 18.41 -8.92
C ASP A 30 19.28 17.80 -9.61
N TYR A 31 18.78 16.71 -9.05
CA TYR A 31 17.58 16.06 -9.55
C TYR A 31 16.43 17.07 -9.55
N LYS A 32 15.90 17.37 -10.74
CA LYS A 32 14.69 18.18 -10.89
C LYS A 32 13.49 17.25 -10.75
N GLU A 33 12.64 17.52 -9.77
CA GLU A 33 11.37 16.83 -9.65
C GLU A 33 10.54 17.01 -10.93
N PRO A 34 9.86 15.95 -11.40
CA PRO A 34 8.90 16.08 -12.48
C PRO A 34 7.79 17.07 -12.07
N PRO A 35 7.21 17.81 -13.03
CA PRO A 35 6.14 18.75 -12.74
C PRO A 35 4.94 18.04 -12.10
N PRO A 36 4.16 18.74 -11.25
CA PRO A 36 2.92 18.19 -10.71
C PRO A 36 2.01 17.68 -11.81
N ALA A 37 1.43 16.49 -11.62
CA ALA A 37 0.48 15.92 -12.56
C ALA A 37 -0.73 16.86 -12.71
N PRO A 38 -1.25 17.06 -13.94
CA PRO A 38 -2.48 17.80 -14.15
C PRO A 38 -3.65 17.10 -13.43
N LEU A 39 -4.58 17.87 -12.88
CA LEU A 39 -5.76 17.30 -12.22
C LEU A 39 -6.62 16.50 -13.18
N PHE A 40 -6.78 17.00 -14.41
CA PHE A 40 -7.54 16.37 -15.46
C PHE A 40 -6.69 16.25 -16.71
N GLU A 41 -6.65 15.05 -17.28
CA GLU A 41 -5.93 14.75 -18.50
C GLU A 41 -6.85 13.94 -19.43
N PRO A 42 -7.69 14.60 -20.24
CA PRO A 42 -8.73 13.93 -21.04
C PRO A 42 -8.18 12.88 -22.01
N GLY A 43 -6.94 13.06 -22.47
CA GLY A 43 -6.25 12.12 -23.35
C GLY A 43 -6.05 10.73 -22.74
N GLU A 44 -6.06 10.61 -21.41
CA GLU A 44 -5.91 9.30 -20.73
C GLU A 44 -7.01 8.32 -21.12
N LEU A 45 -8.25 8.79 -21.31
CA LEU A 45 -9.38 7.94 -21.67
C LEU A 45 -9.26 7.35 -23.08
N SER A 46 -8.45 7.96 -23.95
CA SER A 46 -8.16 7.40 -25.28
C SER A 46 -6.99 6.43 -25.28
N SER A 47 -6.25 6.32 -24.16
CA SER A 47 -5.03 5.53 -24.08
C SER A 47 -5.29 4.09 -23.70
N TRP A 48 -4.82 3.13 -24.51
CA TRP A 48 -4.89 1.72 -24.15
C TRP A 48 -4.04 1.37 -22.91
N SER A 49 -2.93 2.09 -22.68
CA SER A 49 -2.10 1.92 -21.48
C SER A 49 -2.87 2.29 -20.20
N PHE A 50 -3.82 3.24 -20.26
CA PHE A 50 -4.71 3.58 -19.15
C PHE A 50 -5.61 2.41 -18.75
N TYR A 51 -6.29 1.79 -19.72
CA TYR A 51 -7.15 0.63 -19.46
C TYR A 51 -6.36 -0.59 -18.99
N ARG A 52 -5.19 -0.85 -19.59
CA ARG A 52 -4.26 -1.90 -19.14
C ARG A 52 -3.88 -1.72 -17.67
N ALA A 53 -3.59 -0.49 -17.25
CA ALA A 53 -3.27 -0.20 -15.87
C ALA A 53 -4.46 -0.44 -14.93
N GLY A 54 -5.68 -0.05 -15.32
CA GLY A 54 -6.89 -0.36 -14.53
C GLY A 54 -7.16 -1.86 -14.41
N ILE A 55 -6.97 -2.62 -15.49
CA ILE A 55 -7.08 -4.10 -15.46
C ILE A 55 -6.02 -4.70 -14.53
N ALA A 56 -4.79 -4.17 -14.55
CA ALA A 56 -3.73 -4.61 -13.64
C ALA A 56 -4.10 -4.37 -12.17
N GLU A 57 -4.65 -3.20 -11.83
CA GLU A 57 -5.14 -2.89 -10.49
C GLU A 57 -6.30 -3.81 -10.05
N PHE A 58 -7.23 -4.11 -10.97
CA PHE A 58 -8.32 -5.06 -10.72
C PHE A 58 -7.79 -6.46 -10.42
N ILE A 59 -6.96 -7.02 -11.31
CA ILE A 59 -6.42 -8.39 -11.15
C ILE A 59 -5.55 -8.48 -9.90
N ALA A 60 -4.72 -7.48 -9.64
CA ALA A 60 -3.90 -7.48 -8.43
C ALA A 60 -4.76 -7.43 -7.18
N THR A 61 -5.79 -6.58 -7.12
CA THR A 61 -6.68 -6.52 -5.95
C THR A 61 -7.53 -7.78 -5.80
N PHE A 62 -7.94 -8.40 -6.91
CA PHE A 62 -8.58 -9.73 -6.90
C PHE A 62 -7.70 -10.79 -6.26
N LEU A 63 -6.45 -10.92 -6.74
CA LEU A 63 -5.50 -11.91 -6.20
C LEU A 63 -5.15 -11.63 -4.74
N PHE A 64 -5.01 -10.36 -4.39
CA PHE A 64 -4.78 -9.92 -3.02
C PHE A 64 -5.88 -10.40 -2.08
N LEU A 65 -7.14 -10.14 -2.40
CA LEU A 65 -8.28 -10.55 -1.56
C LEU A 65 -8.48 -12.05 -1.58
N TYR A 66 -8.30 -12.70 -2.73
CA TYR A 66 -8.40 -14.15 -2.84
C TYR A 66 -7.43 -14.86 -1.88
N ILE A 67 -6.13 -14.55 -1.94
CA ILE A 67 -5.11 -15.21 -1.10
C ILE A 67 -5.26 -14.84 0.37
N SER A 68 -5.43 -13.55 0.68
CA SER A 68 -5.47 -13.07 2.05
C SER A 68 -6.72 -13.55 2.80
N VAL A 69 -7.90 -13.42 2.19
CA VAL A 69 -9.15 -13.90 2.81
C VAL A 69 -9.12 -15.42 2.92
N LEU A 70 -8.72 -16.16 1.88
CA LEU A 70 -8.64 -17.62 1.97
C LEU A 70 -7.70 -18.09 3.11
N THR A 71 -6.59 -17.39 3.32
CA THR A 71 -5.68 -17.66 4.44
C THR A 71 -6.34 -17.38 5.79
N VAL A 72 -7.01 -16.23 5.95
CA VAL A 72 -7.79 -15.91 7.16
C VAL A 72 -8.80 -17.02 7.45
N MET A 73 -9.56 -17.41 6.43
CA MET A 73 -10.61 -18.42 6.58
C MET A 73 -10.03 -19.79 6.94
N GLY A 74 -8.90 -20.18 6.36
CA GLY A 74 -8.20 -21.43 6.72
C GLY A 74 -7.72 -21.44 8.17
N VAL A 75 -7.23 -20.30 8.68
CA VAL A 75 -6.82 -20.17 10.09
C VAL A 75 -8.02 -20.20 11.04
N VAL A 76 -9.09 -19.47 10.72
CA VAL A 76 -10.27 -19.33 11.59
C VAL A 76 -11.14 -20.59 11.60
N LYS A 77 -11.16 -21.36 10.50
CA LYS A 77 -11.86 -22.66 10.42
C LYS A 77 -11.27 -23.71 11.37
N SER A 78 -9.98 -23.65 11.65
CA SER A 78 -9.31 -24.65 12.48
C SER A 78 -9.72 -24.53 13.97
N PRO A 79 -9.97 -25.65 14.67
CA PRO A 79 -10.22 -25.64 16.12
C PRO A 79 -9.07 -25.07 16.94
N THR A 80 -7.84 -25.20 16.43
CA THR A 80 -6.63 -24.64 17.03
C THR A 80 -5.83 -23.84 16.02
N LYS A 81 -5.46 -22.61 16.39
CA LYS A 81 -4.59 -21.76 15.56
C LYS A 81 -3.16 -22.32 15.46
N CYS A 82 -2.72 -23.12 16.44
CA CYS A 82 -1.36 -23.68 16.50
C CYS A 82 -1.10 -24.73 15.42
N GLY A 83 -2.15 -25.38 14.88
CA GLY A 83 -2.05 -26.32 13.76
C GLY A 83 -2.14 -25.66 12.38
N THR A 84 -2.13 -24.32 12.33
CA THR A 84 -2.28 -23.54 11.09
C THR A 84 -1.07 -22.64 10.90
N VAL A 85 -1.07 -21.80 9.86
CA VAL A 85 -0.09 -20.72 9.69
C VAL A 85 -0.17 -19.64 10.77
N GLY A 86 -1.20 -19.69 11.64
CA GLY A 86 -1.40 -18.78 12.75
C GLY A 86 -1.74 -17.35 12.33
N ILE A 87 -1.91 -16.47 13.33
CA ILE A 87 -2.18 -15.04 13.08
C ILE A 87 -0.97 -14.38 12.39
N GLN A 88 0.25 -14.85 12.70
CA GLN A 88 1.47 -14.42 12.03
C GLN A 88 1.44 -14.73 10.53
N GLY A 89 0.94 -15.91 10.14
CA GLY A 89 0.77 -16.30 8.75
C GLY A 89 -0.28 -15.46 8.02
N ILE A 90 -1.34 -15.03 8.71
CA ILE A 90 -2.29 -14.04 8.16
C ILE A 90 -1.56 -12.74 7.84
N ALA A 91 -0.79 -12.19 8.77
CA ALA A 91 -0.04 -10.96 8.53
C ALA A 91 0.94 -11.09 7.35
N TRP A 92 1.63 -12.24 7.24
CA TRP A 92 2.49 -12.56 6.10
C TRP A 92 1.73 -12.64 4.78
N ALA A 93 0.53 -13.22 4.76
CA ALA A 93 -0.29 -13.29 3.55
C ALA A 93 -0.65 -11.88 3.05
N PHE A 94 -1.05 -10.96 3.95
CA PHE A 94 -1.35 -9.58 3.56
C PHE A 94 -0.12 -8.82 3.07
N GLY A 95 0.97 -8.80 3.86
CA GLY A 95 2.18 -8.05 3.49
C GLY A 95 2.94 -8.64 2.31
N GLY A 96 3.06 -9.98 2.26
CA GLY A 96 3.72 -10.71 1.19
C GLY A 96 3.00 -10.57 -0.16
N MET A 97 1.66 -10.59 -0.16
CA MET A 97 0.90 -10.35 -1.39
C MET A 97 1.06 -8.92 -1.88
N ILE A 98 1.09 -7.92 -0.99
CA ILE A 98 1.37 -6.54 -1.40
C ILE A 98 2.78 -6.43 -2.00
N PHE A 99 3.80 -7.02 -1.37
CA PHE A 99 5.15 -7.09 -1.95
C PHE A 99 5.14 -7.69 -3.36
N ALA A 100 4.57 -8.88 -3.53
CA ALA A 100 4.56 -9.58 -4.81
C ALA A 100 3.77 -8.81 -5.89
N LEU A 101 2.59 -8.29 -5.55
CA LEU A 101 1.71 -7.63 -6.51
C LEU A 101 2.22 -6.24 -6.90
N VAL A 102 2.77 -5.47 -5.96
CA VAL A 102 3.44 -4.20 -6.29
C VAL A 102 4.63 -4.49 -7.21
N TYR A 103 5.43 -5.53 -6.94
CA TYR A 103 6.53 -5.92 -7.85
C TYR A 103 6.03 -6.21 -9.27
N CYS A 104 4.95 -6.97 -9.41
CA CYS A 104 4.38 -7.31 -10.72
C CYS A 104 3.77 -6.12 -11.46
N THR A 105 3.17 -5.16 -10.74
CA THR A 105 2.33 -4.11 -11.35
C THR A 105 2.94 -2.72 -11.32
N ALA A 106 4.04 -2.49 -10.60
CA ALA A 106 4.66 -1.16 -10.48
C ALA A 106 5.06 -0.56 -11.84
N GLY A 107 5.56 -1.37 -12.78
CA GLY A 107 5.89 -0.91 -14.13
C GLY A 107 4.68 -0.69 -15.06
N ILE A 108 3.49 -1.15 -14.65
CA ILE A 108 2.27 -1.12 -15.48
C ILE A 108 1.30 -0.05 -14.96
N SER A 109 0.87 -0.16 -13.70
CA SER A 109 -0.11 0.75 -13.09
C SER A 109 0.49 1.72 -12.07
N GLY A 110 1.70 1.43 -11.57
CA GLY A 110 2.27 2.06 -10.36
C GLY A 110 2.09 1.19 -9.12
N GLY A 111 1.29 0.12 -9.18
CA GLY A 111 1.12 -0.85 -8.10
C GLY A 111 0.50 -0.27 -6.85
N HIS A 112 -0.72 0.26 -6.95
CA HIS A 112 -1.39 0.89 -5.81
C HIS A 112 -2.14 -0.14 -4.96
N ILE A 113 -2.97 -0.98 -5.58
CA ILE A 113 -3.77 -2.07 -4.99
C ILE A 113 -4.63 -1.60 -3.79
N ASN A 114 -4.82 -0.29 -3.64
CA ASN A 114 -5.38 0.32 -2.44
C ASN A 114 -5.88 1.75 -2.73
N PRO A 115 -7.18 2.05 -2.50
CA PRO A 115 -7.71 3.40 -2.65
C PRO A 115 -7.00 4.46 -1.81
N ALA A 116 -6.55 4.14 -0.60
CA ALA A 116 -5.85 5.10 0.27
C ALA A 116 -4.47 5.47 -0.30
N VAL A 117 -3.76 4.52 -0.90
CA VAL A 117 -2.49 4.77 -1.60
C VAL A 117 -2.72 5.65 -2.83
N THR A 118 -3.70 5.29 -3.67
CA THR A 118 -4.12 6.08 -4.83
C THR A 118 -4.48 7.51 -4.44
N PHE A 119 -5.23 7.67 -3.34
CA PHE A 119 -5.64 8.97 -2.81
C PHE A 119 -4.46 9.80 -2.31
N GLY A 120 -3.53 9.20 -1.56
CA GLY A 120 -2.31 9.89 -1.11
C GLY A 120 -1.49 10.42 -2.29
N LEU A 121 -1.28 9.59 -3.31
CA LEU A 121 -0.53 10.00 -4.52
C LEU A 121 -1.27 11.07 -5.34
N LEU A 122 -2.60 11.05 -5.37
CA LEU A 122 -3.41 12.13 -5.94
C LEU A 122 -3.17 13.46 -5.18
N LEU A 123 -3.23 13.45 -3.85
CA LEU A 123 -2.99 14.63 -3.02
C LEU A 123 -1.59 15.21 -3.23
N ALA A 124 -0.59 14.34 -3.41
CA ALA A 124 0.78 14.74 -3.73
C ALA A 124 1.01 15.11 -5.21
N ARG A 125 -0.06 15.23 -6.01
CA ARG A 125 -0.01 15.57 -7.45
C ARG A 125 0.91 14.63 -8.25
N LYS A 126 0.93 13.34 -7.90
CA LYS A 126 1.63 12.28 -8.66
C LYS A 126 0.69 11.49 -9.58
N LEU A 127 -0.61 11.76 -9.51
CA LEU A 127 -1.68 11.06 -10.22
C LEU A 127 -2.78 12.05 -10.61
N SER A 128 -3.38 11.90 -11.80
CA SER A 128 -4.56 12.68 -12.19
C SER A 128 -5.82 12.22 -11.42
N LEU A 129 -6.83 13.08 -11.31
CA LEU A 129 -8.10 12.72 -10.66
C LEU A 129 -8.83 11.63 -11.45
N THR A 130 -8.82 11.71 -12.78
CA THR A 130 -9.45 10.72 -13.66
C THR A 130 -8.88 9.32 -13.41
N ARG A 131 -7.56 9.19 -13.37
CA ARG A 131 -6.89 7.92 -13.08
C ARG A 131 -7.12 7.47 -11.64
N ALA A 132 -7.12 8.39 -10.69
CA ALA A 132 -7.39 8.08 -9.29
C ALA A 132 -8.76 7.41 -9.10
N VAL A 133 -9.81 8.03 -9.65
CA VAL A 133 -11.17 7.49 -9.56
C VAL A 133 -11.27 6.14 -10.26
N PHE A 134 -10.71 6.02 -11.47
CA PHE A 134 -10.72 4.76 -12.21
C PHE A 134 -10.03 3.63 -11.45
N TYR A 135 -8.85 3.88 -10.87
CA TYR A 135 -8.13 2.89 -10.05
C TYR A 135 -8.94 2.49 -8.83
N MET A 136 -9.52 3.43 -8.09
CA MET A 136 -10.32 3.12 -6.89
C MET A 136 -11.50 2.21 -7.22
N VAL A 137 -12.18 2.46 -8.34
CA VAL A 137 -13.28 1.60 -8.82
C VAL A 137 -12.76 0.20 -9.17
N MET A 138 -11.70 0.11 -9.98
CA MET A 138 -11.14 -1.19 -10.39
C MET A 138 -10.61 -2.01 -9.19
N GLN A 139 -10.00 -1.35 -8.21
CA GLN A 139 -9.57 -1.96 -6.95
C GLN A 139 -10.76 -2.52 -6.17
N CYS A 140 -11.83 -1.74 -6.01
CA CYS A 140 -13.04 -2.19 -5.31
C CYS A 140 -13.69 -3.39 -6.01
N LEU A 141 -13.82 -3.35 -7.33
CA LEU A 141 -14.38 -4.46 -8.11
C LEU A 141 -13.51 -5.72 -7.99
N GLY A 142 -12.18 -5.57 -8.06
CA GLY A 142 -11.25 -6.68 -7.87
C GLY A 142 -11.40 -7.31 -6.48
N ALA A 143 -11.49 -6.48 -5.44
CA ALA A 143 -11.67 -6.94 -4.06
C ALA A 143 -12.97 -7.73 -3.86
N ILE A 144 -14.08 -7.25 -4.43
CA ILE A 144 -15.39 -7.93 -4.39
C ILE A 144 -15.29 -9.30 -5.06
N CYS A 145 -14.72 -9.37 -6.27
CA CYS A 145 -14.55 -10.64 -6.99
C CYS A 145 -13.66 -11.62 -6.22
N GLY A 146 -12.55 -11.14 -5.63
CA GLY A 146 -11.61 -11.98 -4.88
C GLY A 146 -12.26 -12.61 -3.66
N ALA A 147 -12.95 -11.81 -2.84
CA ALA A 147 -13.71 -12.32 -1.69
C ALA A 147 -14.87 -13.24 -2.11
N GLY A 148 -15.54 -12.94 -3.22
CA GLY A 148 -16.64 -13.74 -3.78
C GLY A 148 -16.20 -15.16 -4.16
N VAL A 149 -15.03 -15.30 -4.78
CA VAL A 149 -14.45 -16.62 -5.11
C VAL A 149 -14.18 -17.44 -3.85
N VAL A 150 -13.62 -16.83 -2.80
CA VAL A 150 -13.38 -17.53 -1.52
C VAL A 150 -14.70 -18.03 -0.91
N LYS A 151 -15.75 -17.20 -0.92
CA LYS A 151 -17.09 -17.61 -0.46
C LYS A 151 -17.66 -18.75 -1.31
N GLY A 152 -17.39 -18.77 -2.62
CA GLY A 152 -17.76 -19.85 -3.52
C GLY A 152 -17.10 -21.19 -3.15
N PHE A 153 -15.80 -21.18 -2.83
CA PHE A 153 -15.04 -22.39 -2.48
C PHE A 153 -15.43 -22.99 -1.12
N MET A 154 -15.71 -22.14 -0.13
CA MET A 154 -16.05 -22.60 1.22
C MET A 154 -17.53 -22.92 1.41
N GLY A 155 -18.37 -22.40 0.53
CA GLY A 155 -19.81 -22.40 0.72
C GLY A 155 -20.30 -21.29 1.65
N LYS A 156 -21.52 -20.85 1.41
CA LYS A 156 -22.13 -19.67 2.06
C LYS A 156 -22.18 -19.77 3.59
N ASN A 157 -22.54 -20.94 4.13
CA ASN A 157 -22.75 -21.10 5.57
C ASN A 157 -21.43 -21.02 6.33
N GLU A 158 -20.42 -21.79 5.91
CA GLU A 158 -19.10 -21.78 6.55
C GLU A 158 -18.46 -20.39 6.45
N PHE A 159 -18.48 -19.77 5.27
CA PHE A 159 -17.92 -18.44 5.08
C PHE A 159 -18.53 -17.39 6.02
N ASN A 160 -19.86 -17.42 6.16
CA ASN A 160 -20.58 -16.46 7.00
C ASN A 160 -20.39 -16.73 8.50
N THR A 161 -20.26 -17.98 8.94
CA THR A 161 -20.05 -18.31 10.36
C THR A 161 -18.66 -17.89 10.83
N LEU A 162 -17.66 -17.93 9.94
CA LEU A 162 -16.26 -17.60 10.25
C LEU A 162 -15.92 -16.11 10.04
N GLY A 163 -16.92 -15.24 9.83
CA GLY A 163 -16.73 -13.78 9.73
C GLY A 163 -16.34 -13.26 8.34
N GLY A 164 -16.17 -14.12 7.34
CA GLY A 164 -15.96 -13.74 5.94
C GLY A 164 -14.75 -12.86 5.64
N GLY A 165 -13.77 -12.81 6.55
CA GLY A 165 -12.61 -11.91 6.46
C GLY A 165 -12.97 -10.41 6.51
N ALA A 166 -14.18 -10.05 6.93
CA ALA A 166 -14.63 -8.67 7.03
C ALA A 166 -13.94 -7.93 8.18
N ASN A 167 -13.69 -6.64 7.98
CA ASN A 167 -13.19 -5.77 9.03
C ASN A 167 -14.34 -5.28 9.91
N SER A 168 -14.10 -5.22 11.22
CA SER A 168 -15.00 -4.66 12.22
C SER A 168 -14.22 -4.40 13.50
N VAL A 169 -14.69 -3.51 14.36
CA VAL A 169 -14.01 -3.25 15.64
C VAL A 169 -14.19 -4.46 16.56
N ALA A 170 -13.09 -5.00 17.07
CA ALA A 170 -13.11 -6.15 17.95
C ALA A 170 -13.75 -5.80 19.31
N HIS A 171 -14.42 -6.77 19.92
CA HIS A 171 -15.00 -6.61 21.25
C HIS A 171 -13.94 -6.17 22.27
N GLY A 172 -14.28 -5.17 23.10
CA GLY A 172 -13.36 -4.56 24.06
C GLY A 172 -12.64 -3.30 23.54
N TYR A 173 -12.75 -2.99 22.25
CA TYR A 173 -12.28 -1.73 21.69
C TYR A 173 -13.44 -0.80 21.35
N THR A 174 -13.20 0.51 21.46
CA THR A 174 -14.16 1.53 21.03
C THR A 174 -14.02 1.81 19.54
N LYS A 175 -15.07 2.38 18.92
CA LYS A 175 -14.98 2.86 17.52
C LYS A 175 -13.87 3.91 17.34
N GLY A 176 -13.60 4.73 18.36
CA GLY A 176 -12.49 5.68 18.36
C GLY A 176 -11.13 4.99 18.33
N SER A 177 -10.97 3.89 19.09
CA SER A 177 -9.75 3.06 19.05
C SER A 177 -9.55 2.42 17.69
N GLY A 178 -10.63 1.88 17.08
CA GLY A 178 -10.59 1.33 15.73
C GLY A 178 -10.19 2.38 14.69
N LEU A 179 -10.82 3.56 14.72
CA LEU A 179 -10.49 4.67 13.82
C LEU A 179 -9.04 5.13 13.99
N GLY A 180 -8.57 5.31 15.23
CA GLY A 180 -7.18 5.70 15.49
C GLY A 180 -6.17 4.68 14.97
N ALA A 181 -6.43 3.38 15.17
CA ALA A 181 -5.58 2.31 14.66
C ALA A 181 -5.50 2.32 13.11
N GLU A 182 -6.63 2.51 12.44
CA GLU A 182 -6.69 2.57 10.97
C GLU A 182 -6.00 3.83 10.40
N ILE A 183 -6.11 4.98 11.07
CA ILE A 183 -5.40 6.21 10.70
C ILE A 183 -3.89 6.00 10.79
N VAL A 184 -3.39 5.54 11.95
CA VAL A 184 -1.95 5.38 12.19
C VAL A 184 -1.38 4.27 11.30
N GLY A 185 -2.07 3.14 11.17
CA GLY A 185 -1.66 2.05 10.29
C GLY A 185 -1.57 2.49 8.83
N THR A 186 -2.55 3.26 8.35
CA THR A 186 -2.52 3.76 6.97
C THR A 186 -1.47 4.86 6.78
N PHE A 187 -1.23 5.70 7.78
CA PHE A 187 -0.14 6.67 7.75
C PHE A 187 1.20 5.96 7.56
N VAL A 188 1.48 4.89 8.33
CA VAL A 188 2.71 4.09 8.20
C VAL A 188 2.84 3.56 6.77
N LEU A 189 1.78 2.92 6.24
CA LEU A 189 1.77 2.40 4.87
C LEU A 189 2.07 3.49 3.83
N VAL A 190 1.28 4.57 3.84
CA VAL A 190 1.35 5.59 2.78
C VAL A 190 2.63 6.41 2.89
N TYR A 191 3.14 6.65 4.10
CA TYR A 191 4.47 7.25 4.29
C TYR A 191 5.59 6.36 3.73
N THR A 192 5.51 5.04 3.95
CA THR A 192 6.44 4.10 3.31
C THR A 192 6.31 4.11 1.79
N VAL A 193 5.10 4.19 1.24
CA VAL A 193 4.90 4.32 -0.21
C VAL A 193 5.62 5.55 -0.74
N PHE A 194 5.43 6.72 -0.14
CA PHE A 194 6.13 7.94 -0.54
C PHE A 194 7.65 7.81 -0.47
N SER A 195 8.16 7.20 0.59
CA SER A 195 9.60 6.97 0.78
C SER A 195 10.17 5.95 -0.20
N ALA A 196 9.32 5.04 -0.69
CA ALA A 196 9.66 4.00 -1.66
C ALA A 196 9.45 4.44 -3.12
N THR A 197 9.04 5.69 -3.38
CA THR A 197 8.89 6.20 -4.75
C THR A 197 10.25 6.40 -5.41
N ASP A 198 10.46 5.77 -6.57
CA ASP A 198 11.61 6.07 -7.42
C ASP A 198 11.38 7.40 -8.12
N ALA A 199 12.15 8.41 -7.73
CA ALA A 199 12.06 9.75 -8.27
C ALA A 199 12.38 9.81 -9.78
N LYS A 200 13.12 8.83 -10.32
CA LYS A 200 13.63 8.84 -11.70
C LYS A 200 12.83 7.94 -12.65
N ARG A 201 11.90 7.12 -12.16
CA ARG A 201 11.18 6.14 -13.00
C ARG A 201 9.68 6.25 -12.82
N SER A 202 8.97 6.26 -13.94
CA SER A 202 7.50 6.25 -13.97
C SER A 202 6.98 4.96 -14.61
N ALA A 203 5.77 4.56 -14.23
CA ALA A 203 5.02 3.48 -14.85
C ALA A 203 4.71 3.82 -16.30
N ARG A 204 4.56 2.77 -17.12
CA ARG A 204 4.47 2.87 -18.57
C ARG A 204 3.45 3.91 -19.05
N ASP A 205 3.90 4.80 -19.94
CA ASP A 205 3.10 5.84 -20.59
C ASP A 205 2.30 6.72 -19.60
N SER A 206 2.88 6.99 -18.42
CA SER A 206 2.23 7.79 -17.37
C SER A 206 3.25 8.54 -16.51
N HIS A 207 2.75 9.46 -15.66
CA HIS A 207 3.55 10.18 -14.66
C HIS A 207 3.58 9.49 -13.28
N VAL A 208 3.03 8.27 -13.18
CA VAL A 208 2.92 7.55 -11.89
C VAL A 208 4.29 6.99 -11.52
N PRO A 209 4.85 7.26 -10.33
CA PRO A 209 6.17 6.76 -9.95
C PRO A 209 6.20 5.24 -9.79
N ILE A 210 7.34 4.61 -10.10
CA ILE A 210 7.58 3.19 -9.75
C ILE A 210 7.85 3.10 -8.24
N LEU A 211 7.26 2.10 -7.60
CA LEU A 211 7.39 1.85 -6.17
C LEU A 211 8.38 0.72 -5.88
N ALA A 212 9.23 0.89 -4.86
CA ALA A 212 10.04 -0.20 -4.31
C ALA A 212 9.15 -1.14 -3.47
N PRO A 213 8.91 -2.39 -3.90
CA PRO A 213 7.82 -3.21 -3.37
C PRO A 213 8.10 -3.80 -1.98
N LEU A 214 9.37 -4.10 -1.67
CA LEU A 214 9.74 -4.79 -0.43
C LEU A 214 9.41 -3.98 0.83
N PRO A 215 9.81 -2.70 0.96
CA PRO A 215 9.42 -1.89 2.12
C PRO A 215 7.91 -1.73 2.27
N ILE A 216 7.18 -1.59 1.15
CA ILE A 216 5.72 -1.41 1.17
C ILE A 216 5.03 -2.67 1.70
N GLY A 217 5.40 -3.85 1.20
CA GLY A 217 4.89 -5.11 1.72
C GLY A 217 5.22 -5.33 3.20
N PHE A 218 6.42 -4.95 3.63
CA PHE A 218 6.82 -5.00 5.04
C PHE A 218 6.03 -4.02 5.93
N ALA A 219 5.73 -2.81 5.46
CA ALA A 219 4.88 -1.87 6.19
C ALA A 219 3.48 -2.45 6.41
N VAL A 220 2.87 -3.05 5.38
CA VAL A 220 1.59 -3.75 5.51
C VAL A 220 1.69 -4.89 6.51
N PHE A 221 2.73 -5.72 6.41
CA PHE A 221 2.98 -6.82 7.35
C PHE A 221 3.05 -6.34 8.80
N LEU A 222 3.89 -5.34 9.09
CA LEU A 222 4.08 -4.81 10.45
C LEU A 222 2.81 -4.21 11.02
N VAL A 223 2.06 -3.46 10.21
CA VAL A 223 0.77 -2.91 10.63
C VAL A 223 -0.20 -4.06 10.97
N HIS A 224 -0.26 -5.11 10.17
CA HIS A 224 -1.11 -6.28 10.48
C HIS A 224 -0.73 -6.95 11.81
N LEU A 225 0.56 -7.06 12.14
CA LEU A 225 0.98 -7.60 13.45
C LEU A 225 0.40 -6.80 14.62
N ALA A 226 0.31 -5.48 14.48
CA ALA A 226 -0.19 -4.61 15.52
C ALA A 226 -1.72 -4.48 15.54
N THR A 227 -2.37 -4.42 14.37
CA THR A 227 -3.78 -4.00 14.26
C THR A 227 -4.78 -5.12 14.00
N ILE A 228 -4.33 -6.36 13.71
CA ILE A 228 -5.25 -7.51 13.60
C ILE A 228 -6.13 -7.65 14.85
N PRO A 229 -5.62 -7.54 16.09
CA PRO A 229 -6.45 -7.69 17.29
C PRO A 229 -7.51 -6.59 17.48
N ILE A 230 -7.37 -5.43 16.83
CA ILE A 230 -8.26 -4.27 17.01
C ILE A 230 -9.37 -4.27 15.96
N THR A 231 -9.01 -4.46 14.68
CA THR A 231 -9.94 -4.30 13.55
C THR A 231 -9.87 -5.41 12.50
N GLY A 232 -8.99 -6.40 12.70
CA GLY A 232 -8.57 -7.31 11.63
C GLY A 232 -7.65 -6.65 10.58
N THR A 233 -7.27 -5.38 10.79
CA THR A 233 -6.50 -4.51 9.88
C THR A 233 -7.20 -4.22 8.55
N GLY A 234 -7.70 -2.99 8.41
CA GLY A 234 -8.24 -2.47 7.17
C GLY A 234 -7.15 -1.92 6.27
N ILE A 235 -6.65 -0.71 6.60
CA ILE A 235 -5.69 0.18 5.92
C ILE A 235 -5.84 0.30 4.39
N ASN A 236 -6.92 -0.26 3.85
CA ASN A 236 -7.25 -0.43 2.46
C ASN A 236 -8.78 -0.46 2.31
N PRO A 237 -9.38 0.64 1.79
CA PRO A 237 -10.83 0.72 1.64
C PRO A 237 -11.41 -0.33 0.68
N ALA A 238 -10.72 -0.66 -0.43
CA ALA A 238 -11.21 -1.67 -1.37
C ALA A 238 -11.26 -3.06 -0.74
N ARG A 239 -10.22 -3.45 0.01
CA ARG A 239 -10.19 -4.70 0.79
C ARG A 239 -11.33 -4.77 1.79
N SER A 240 -11.59 -3.67 2.49
CA SER A 240 -12.63 -3.61 3.51
C SER A 240 -14.01 -3.68 2.86
N LEU A 241 -14.22 -2.99 1.72
CA LEU A 241 -15.48 -2.99 0.97
C LEU A 241 -15.77 -4.35 0.35
N GLY A 242 -14.79 -4.95 -0.32
CA GLY A 242 -14.95 -6.26 -0.95
C GLY A 242 -15.39 -7.34 0.04
N ALA A 243 -14.75 -7.40 1.20
CA ALA A 243 -15.14 -8.33 2.25
C ALA A 243 -16.53 -8.00 2.83
N ALA A 244 -16.84 -6.72 3.09
CA ALA A 244 -18.14 -6.31 3.64
C ALA A 244 -19.31 -6.64 2.70
N ILE A 245 -19.17 -6.39 1.39
CA ILE A 245 -20.19 -6.72 0.38
C ILE A 245 -20.45 -8.23 0.31
N ILE A 246 -19.39 -9.03 0.30
CA ILE A 246 -19.53 -10.49 0.15
C ILE A 246 -20.02 -11.14 1.44
N TYR A 247 -19.58 -10.64 2.60
CA TYR A 247 -20.02 -11.11 3.91
C TYR A 247 -21.47 -10.70 4.21
N ASN A 248 -21.82 -9.45 3.91
CA ASN A 248 -23.12 -8.82 4.03
C ASN A 248 -23.85 -9.08 5.37
N LYS A 249 -23.27 -8.55 6.46
CA LYS A 249 -23.83 -8.62 7.82
C LYS A 249 -23.80 -7.24 8.47
N ASP A 250 -24.82 -6.93 9.26
CA ASP A 250 -25.02 -5.62 9.89
C ASP A 250 -23.80 -5.16 10.70
N HIS A 251 -23.20 -6.06 11.48
CA HIS A 251 -22.01 -5.76 12.26
C HIS A 251 -20.84 -5.22 11.42
N ALA A 252 -20.61 -5.80 10.24
CA ALA A 252 -19.55 -5.34 9.35
C ALA A 252 -19.90 -3.97 8.72
N TRP A 253 -21.17 -3.75 8.37
CA TRP A 253 -21.64 -2.49 7.79
C TRP A 253 -21.66 -1.34 8.79
N ASN A 254 -22.02 -1.59 10.05
CA ASN A 254 -22.09 -0.59 11.13
C ASN A 254 -20.74 0.07 11.44
N ASP A 255 -19.64 -0.63 11.17
CA ASP A 255 -18.27 -0.14 11.36
C ASP A 255 -17.59 0.22 10.04
N HIS A 256 -18.23 -0.03 8.89
CA HIS A 256 -17.59 0.04 7.58
C HIS A 256 -16.99 1.41 7.26
N TRP A 257 -17.66 2.48 7.71
CA TRP A 257 -17.21 3.87 7.50
C TRP A 257 -15.81 4.13 8.07
N ILE A 258 -15.41 3.42 9.13
CA ILE A 258 -14.09 3.55 9.77
C ILE A 258 -12.99 3.19 8.76
N PHE A 259 -13.23 2.17 7.94
CA PHE A 259 -12.28 1.65 6.96
C PHE A 259 -12.21 2.44 5.65
N TRP A 260 -12.99 3.52 5.55
CA TRP A 260 -12.83 4.55 4.51
C TRP A 260 -12.24 5.83 5.10
N VAL A 261 -12.86 6.33 6.17
CA VAL A 261 -12.48 7.60 6.81
C VAL A 261 -11.08 7.49 7.41
N GLY A 262 -10.79 6.43 8.17
CA GLY A 262 -9.48 6.23 8.79
C GLY A 262 -8.35 6.18 7.77
N PRO A 263 -8.42 5.29 6.76
CA PRO A 263 -7.38 5.21 5.74
C PRO A 263 -7.20 6.48 4.91
N PHE A 264 -8.27 7.19 4.55
CA PHE A 264 -8.12 8.46 3.82
C PHE A 264 -7.49 9.57 4.67
N ILE A 265 -7.83 9.66 5.96
CA ILE A 265 -7.16 10.61 6.87
C ILE A 265 -5.68 10.24 7.02
N GLY A 266 -5.36 8.96 7.27
CA GLY A 266 -3.97 8.50 7.40
C GLY A 266 -3.14 8.77 6.15
N ALA A 267 -3.72 8.51 4.96
CA ALA A 267 -3.08 8.81 3.68
C ALA A 267 -2.86 10.31 3.45
N ALA A 268 -3.84 11.16 3.79
CA ALA A 268 -3.71 12.60 3.68
C ALA A 268 -2.61 13.15 4.60
N LEU A 269 -2.58 12.70 5.85
CA LEU A 269 -1.54 13.08 6.82
C LEU A 269 -0.14 12.67 6.33
N ALA A 270 0.00 11.46 5.77
CA ALA A 270 1.27 10.99 5.20
C ALA A 270 1.70 11.82 3.99
N ALA A 271 0.77 12.18 3.10
CA ALA A 271 1.05 13.04 1.95
C ALA A 271 1.49 14.45 2.39
N ILE A 272 0.76 15.06 3.32
CA ILE A 272 1.10 16.37 3.91
C ILE A 272 2.49 16.32 4.55
N TYR A 273 2.75 15.31 5.39
CA TYR A 273 4.04 15.15 6.06
C TYR A 273 5.18 15.01 5.05
N HIS A 274 5.04 14.14 4.05
CA HIS A 274 6.09 13.91 3.06
C HIS A 274 6.36 15.16 2.19
N VAL A 275 5.31 15.83 1.71
CA VAL A 275 5.44 16.95 0.78
C VAL A 275 5.89 18.23 1.50
N ILE A 276 5.33 18.53 2.68
CA ILE A 276 5.57 19.80 3.37
C ILE A 276 6.79 19.71 4.29
N VAL A 277 6.93 18.62 5.06
CA VAL A 277 7.97 18.51 6.10
C VAL A 277 9.26 17.92 5.54
N ILE A 278 9.17 16.79 4.83
CA ILE A 278 10.38 16.08 4.35
C ILE A 278 10.95 16.71 3.09
N ARG A 279 10.11 16.93 2.08
CA ARG A 279 10.57 17.51 0.80
C ARG A 279 10.62 19.03 0.78
N ALA A 280 10.17 19.68 1.86
CA ALA A 280 10.19 21.13 2.10
C ALA A 280 10.34 21.94 0.81
N ILE A 281 9.27 22.01 -0.01
CA ILE A 281 9.22 22.95 -1.13
C ILE A 281 9.63 24.29 -0.52
N PRO A 282 10.74 24.92 -0.96
CA PRO A 282 11.19 26.14 -0.32
C PRO A 282 10.04 27.12 -0.40
N PHE A 283 9.50 27.52 0.76
CA PHE A 283 8.60 28.66 0.81
C PHE A 283 9.38 29.79 0.18
N LYS A 284 9.03 30.17 -1.06
CA LYS A 284 9.51 31.42 -1.63
C LYS A 284 8.98 32.50 -0.71
N SER A 285 9.80 32.91 0.25
CA SER A 285 9.68 34.21 0.88
C SER A 285 9.60 35.21 -0.27
N ARG A 286 8.47 35.89 -0.40
CA ARG A 286 8.40 37.07 -1.25
C ARG A 286 9.34 38.09 -0.62
N SER A 287 10.57 38.14 -1.11
CA SER A 287 11.43 39.32 -1.05
C SER A 287 11.12 40.21 -2.24
#